data_AF-A0A3D2EU02-F1
#
_entry.id   AF-A0A3D2EU02-F1
#
_cell.length_a   1.000
_cell.length_b   1.000
_cell.length_c   1.000
_cell.angle_alpha   90.00
_cell.angle_beta   90.00
_cell.angle_gamma   90.00
#
_symmetry.space_group_name_H-M   'P 1'
#
loop_
_entity.id
_entity.type
_entity.pdbx_description
1 polymer ?
#
loop_
_entity_poly.entity_id
_entity_poly.type
_entity_poly.pdbx_seq_one_letter_code
_entity_poly.pdbx_strand_id
1 'polypeptide(L)'
;MTLSLALRISAAYIGVWILLLVLAPAMVASDLFNVELNASLQAQMQTTALAGFGVASLHWMIPSWAPDNMAKFGRLAAAVWAAFALLNAYFILAGILVNSAQNISTPGLWPL
;
A
#
# COMPACT_ATOMS: atom_id res chain seq x y z
N MET A 1 -4.49 16.78 16.50
CA MET A 1 -3.41 16.49 15.53
C MET A 1 -3.47 17.52 14.40
N THR A 2 -2.33 18.05 13.93
CA THR A 2 -2.30 19.02 12.81
C THR A 2 -2.24 18.31 11.45
N LEU A 3 -2.71 18.96 10.39
CA LEU A 3 -2.66 18.39 9.04
C LEU A 3 -1.22 18.15 8.55
N SER A 4 -0.29 19.05 8.88
CA SER A 4 1.14 18.86 8.57
C SER A 4 1.70 17.60 9.22
N LEU A 5 1.38 17.36 10.49
CA LEU A 5 1.81 16.15 11.19
C LEU A 5 1.17 14.90 10.57
N ALA A 6 -0.12 14.94 10.21
CA ALA A 6 -0.80 13.84 9.54
C ALA A 6 -0.13 13.46 8.21
N LEU A 7 0.22 14.46 7.39
CA LEU A 7 0.92 14.23 6.11
C LEU A 7 2.32 13.63 6.32
N ARG A 8 3.08 14.10 7.32
CA ARG A 8 4.41 13.52 7.63
C ARG A 8 4.33 12.09 8.16
N ILE A 9 3.34 11.79 9.00
CA ILE A 9 3.09 10.41 9.46
C ILE A 9 2.71 9.52 8.28
N SER A 10 1.84 10.00 7.38
CA SER A 10 1.47 9.28 6.16
C SER A 10 2.69 8.99 5.29
N ALA A 11 3.56 9.99 5.07
CA ALA A 11 4.81 9.79 4.34
C ALA A 11 5.72 8.72 4.99
N ALA A 12 5.86 8.74 6.33
CA ALA A 12 6.65 7.74 7.05
C ALA A 12 6.05 6.33 6.93
N TYR A 13 4.73 6.20 7.04
CA TYR A 13 4.02 4.94 6.85
C TYR A 13 4.21 4.37 5.45
N ILE A 14 4.07 5.20 4.41
CA ILE A 14 4.35 4.79 3.02
C ILE A 14 5.84 4.40 2.88
N GLY A 15 6.73 5.15 3.54
CA GLY A 15 8.17 4.85 3.65
C GLY A 15 8.46 3.43 4.11
N VAL A 16 7.78 2.95 5.16
CA VAL A 16 7.90 1.57 5.64
C VAL A 16 7.53 0.58 4.53
N TRP A 17 6.39 0.78 3.87
CA TRP A 17 5.96 -0.11 2.78
C TRP A 17 6.93 -0.13 1.60
N ILE A 18 7.49 1.02 1.22
CA ILE A 18 8.53 1.10 0.17
C ILE A 18 9.73 0.23 0.56
N LEU A 19 10.23 0.36 1.79
CA LEU A 19 11.37 -0.42 2.27
C LEU A 19 11.06 -1.92 2.26
N LEU A 20 9.86 -2.32 2.70
CA LEU A 20 9.45 -3.72 2.70
C LEU A 20 9.37 -4.29 1.28
N LEU A 21 8.77 -3.56 0.34
CA LEU A 21 8.63 -3.99 -1.05
C LEU A 21 9.99 -4.11 -1.78
N VAL A 22 10.97 -3.30 -1.41
CA VAL A 22 12.31 -3.31 -2.05
C VAL A 22 13.25 -4.30 -1.37
N LEU A 23 13.32 -4.29 -0.04
CA LEU A 23 14.34 -5.01 0.73
C LEU A 23 13.85 -6.37 1.23
N ALA A 24 12.54 -6.55 1.39
CA ALA A 24 11.93 -7.77 1.92
C ALA A 24 10.74 -8.27 1.07
N PRO A 25 10.87 -8.39 -0.26
CA PRO A 25 9.74 -8.79 -1.11
C PRO A 25 9.21 -10.19 -0.80
N ALA A 26 10.06 -11.11 -0.35
CA ALA A 26 9.62 -12.45 0.06
C ALA A 26 8.72 -12.40 1.30
N MET A 27 9.06 -11.58 2.29
CA MET A 27 8.23 -11.38 3.48
C MET A 27 6.85 -10.82 3.08
N VAL A 28 6.82 -9.82 2.19
CA VAL A 28 5.55 -9.25 1.75
C VAL A 28 4.74 -10.27 0.94
N ALA A 29 5.31 -10.86 -0.11
CA ALA A 29 4.57 -11.76 -0.98
C ALA A 29 4.17 -13.05 -0.26
N SER A 30 5.12 -13.73 0.38
CA SER A 30 4.93 -15.09 0.89
C SER A 30 4.42 -15.10 2.33
N ASP A 31 4.94 -14.27 3.23
CA ASP A 31 4.51 -14.32 4.65
C ASP A 31 3.21 -13.53 4.90
N LEU A 32 3.06 -12.35 4.27
CA LEU A 32 1.86 -11.51 4.46
C LEU A 32 0.70 -11.89 3.55
N PHE A 33 0.99 -12.28 2.30
CA PHE A 33 -0.04 -12.54 1.29
C PHE A 33 -0.11 -14.01 0.83
N ASN A 34 0.78 -14.89 1.31
CA ASN A 34 0.83 -16.31 0.92
C ASN A 34 0.88 -16.53 -0.61
N VAL A 35 1.60 -15.65 -1.30
CA VAL A 35 1.86 -15.70 -2.75
C VAL A 35 3.32 -16.09 -2.99
N GLU A 36 3.54 -17.01 -3.92
CA GLU A 36 4.88 -17.39 -4.36
C GLU A 36 5.57 -16.21 -5.05
N LEU A 37 6.76 -15.84 -4.58
CA LEU A 37 7.55 -14.79 -5.18
C LEU A 37 8.24 -15.30 -6.46
N ASN A 38 7.93 -14.68 -7.59
CA ASN A 38 8.64 -14.88 -8.85
C ASN A 38 9.25 -13.56 -9.36
N ALA A 39 10.10 -13.64 -10.40
CA ALA A 39 10.83 -12.49 -10.94
C ALA A 39 9.91 -11.34 -11.40
N SER A 40 8.78 -11.67 -12.05
CA SER A 40 7.81 -10.67 -12.52
C SER A 40 7.12 -9.96 -11.35
N LEU A 41 6.72 -10.71 -10.33
CA LEU A 41 6.11 -10.15 -9.12
C LEU A 41 7.11 -9.26 -8.37
N GLN A 42 8.36 -9.71 -8.22
CA GLN A 42 9.42 -8.91 -7.61
C GLN A 42 9.64 -7.58 -8.33
N ALA A 43 9.71 -7.59 -9.66
CA ALA A 43 9.85 -6.36 -10.46
C ALA A 43 8.63 -5.44 -10.31
N GLN A 44 7.42 -6.00 -10.23
CA GLN A 44 6.20 -5.24 -9.98
C GLN A 44 6.19 -4.59 -8.59
N MET A 45 6.65 -5.30 -7.56
CA MET A 45 6.77 -4.77 -6.20
C MET A 45 7.77 -3.60 -6.13
N GLN A 46 8.92 -3.73 -6.79
CA GLN A 46 9.91 -2.64 -6.87
C GLN A 46 9.38 -1.43 -7.64
N THR A 47 8.64 -1.66 -8.73
CA THR A 47 7.99 -0.59 -9.50
C THR A 47 6.92 0.13 -8.65
N THR A 48 6.16 -0.64 -7.87
CA THR A 48 5.16 -0.11 -6.92
C THR A 48 5.83 0.71 -5.83
N ALA A 49 6.96 0.25 -5.31
CA ALA A 49 7.74 0.98 -4.32
C ALA A 49 8.25 2.32 -4.86
N LEU A 50 8.69 2.38 -6.13
CA LEU A 50 9.10 3.63 -6.77
C LEU A 50 7.93 4.62 -6.90
N ALA A 51 6.74 4.15 -7.28
CA ALA A 51 5.53 4.98 -7.31
C ALA A 51 5.18 5.49 -5.90
N GLY A 52 5.23 4.61 -4.90
CA GLY A 52 5.03 4.95 -3.48
C GLY A 52 6.01 6.02 -3.00
N PHE A 53 7.27 5.97 -3.42
CA PHE A 53 8.28 6.96 -3.07
C PHE A 53 7.91 8.36 -3.55
N GLY A 54 7.36 8.48 -4.76
CA GLY A 54 6.84 9.75 -5.27
C GLY A 54 5.71 10.29 -4.39
N VAL A 55 4.76 9.44 -4.00
CA VAL A 55 3.64 9.83 -3.13
C VAL A 55 4.10 10.25 -1.74
N ALA A 56 5.01 9.48 -1.12
CA ALA A 56 5.59 9.77 0.18
C ALA A 56 6.34 11.12 0.16
N SER A 57 7.09 11.38 -0.90
CA SER A 57 7.82 12.64 -1.10
C SER A 57 6.85 13.83 -1.15
N LEU A 58 5.74 13.71 -1.88
CA LEU A 58 4.72 14.78 -1.91
C LEU A 58 4.12 15.02 -0.52
N HIS A 59 3.73 13.96 0.20
CA HIS A 59 3.19 14.08 1.55
C HIS A 59 4.19 14.73 2.52
N TRP A 60 5.49 14.45 2.36
CA TRP A 60 6.55 15.05 3.17
C TRP A 60 6.79 16.53 2.85
N MET A 61 6.81 16.89 1.57
CA MET A 61 7.26 18.21 1.08
C MET A 61 6.14 19.28 1.07
N ILE A 62 4.88 18.91 0.84
CA ILE A 62 3.76 19.86 0.75
C ILE A 62 3.64 20.78 1.99
N PRO A 63 3.80 20.30 3.24
CA PRO A 63 3.79 21.17 4.41
C PRO A 63 4.82 22.31 4.37
N SER A 64 5.96 22.13 3.67
CA SER A 64 6.98 23.16 3.50
C SER A 64 6.83 23.97 2.21
N TRP A 65 6.34 23.38 1.13
CA TRP A 65 6.22 24.05 -0.18
C TRP A 65 4.97 24.89 -0.32
N ALA A 66 3.87 24.45 0.31
CA ALA A 66 2.57 25.07 0.14
C ALA A 66 1.76 25.06 1.45
N PRO A 67 2.27 25.65 2.55
CA PRO A 67 1.62 25.63 3.85
C PRO A 67 0.18 26.17 3.79
N ASP A 68 -0.05 27.25 3.04
CA ASP A 68 -1.37 27.90 2.91
C ASP A 68 -2.36 27.09 2.04
N ASN A 69 -1.86 26.24 1.15
CA ASN A 69 -2.69 25.41 0.27
C ASN A 69 -2.70 23.92 0.68
N MET A 70 -2.07 23.57 1.80
CA MET A 70 -1.94 22.19 2.28
C MET A 70 -3.31 21.52 2.45
N ALA A 71 -4.33 22.27 2.87
CA ALA A 71 -5.69 21.74 2.99
C ALA A 71 -6.30 21.30 1.65
N LYS A 72 -5.98 21.98 0.54
CA LYS A 72 -6.45 21.59 -0.80
C LYS A 72 -5.81 20.28 -1.22
N PHE A 73 -4.49 20.15 -1.02
CA PHE A 73 -3.77 18.90 -1.27
C PHE A 73 -4.31 17.76 -0.39
N GLY A 74 -4.51 18.01 0.91
CA GLY A 74 -5.04 17.00 1.83
C GLY A 74 -6.40 16.44 1.40
N ARG A 75 -7.31 17.29 0.88
CA ARG A 75 -8.59 16.83 0.33
C ARG A 75 -8.43 15.99 -0.93
N LEU A 76 -7.54 16.40 -1.84
CA LEU A 76 -7.24 15.61 -3.05
C LEU A 76 -6.64 14.26 -2.67
N ALA A 77 -5.65 14.24 -1.76
CA ALA A 77 -5.04 13.03 -1.26
C ALA A 77 -6.08 12.10 -0.62
N ALA A 78 -6.98 12.64 0.21
CA ALA A 78 -8.07 11.88 0.81
C ALA A 78 -9.01 11.26 -0.24
N ALA A 79 -9.37 12.01 -1.29
CA ALA A 79 -10.20 11.49 -2.38
C ALA A 79 -9.49 10.36 -3.15
N VAL A 80 -8.20 10.53 -3.44
CA VAL A 80 -7.39 9.49 -4.09
C VAL A 80 -7.32 8.23 -3.22
N TRP A 81 -7.03 8.37 -1.93
CA TRP A 81 -7.00 7.24 -1.00
C TRP A 81 -8.35 6.54 -0.85
N ALA A 82 -9.45 7.29 -0.84
CA ALA A 82 -10.79 6.72 -0.82
C ALA A 82 -11.08 5.89 -2.09
N ALA A 83 -10.68 6.38 -3.27
CA ALA A 83 -10.80 5.63 -4.51
C ALA A 83 -9.96 4.33 -4.49
N PHE A 84 -8.73 4.40 -3.97
CA PHE A 84 -7.90 3.20 -3.76
C PHE A 84 -8.55 2.21 -2.80
N ALA A 85 -9.12 2.67 -1.69
CA ALA A 85 -9.79 1.80 -0.72
C ALA A 85 -11.00 1.09 -1.34
N LEU A 86 -11.81 1.80 -2.13
CA LEU A 86 -12.94 1.23 -2.85
C LEU A 86 -12.50 0.18 -3.88
N LEU A 87 -11.43 0.45 -4.63
CA LEU A 87 -10.89 -0.50 -5.60
C LEU A 87 -10.36 -1.77 -4.90
N ASN A 88 -9.67 -1.62 -3.77
CA ASN A 88 -9.20 -2.76 -2.98
C ASN A 88 -10.37 -3.59 -2.43
N ALA A 89 -11.40 -2.93 -1.90
CA ALA A 89 -12.61 -3.61 -1.44
C ALA A 89 -13.28 -4.40 -2.57
N TYR A 90 -13.37 -3.83 -3.77
CA TYR A 90 -13.86 -4.53 -4.96
C TYR A 90 -13.01 -5.77 -5.28
N PHE A 91 -11.68 -5.66 -5.30
CA PHE A 91 -10.81 -6.80 -5.58
C PHE A 91 -10.91 -7.91 -4.54
N ILE A 92 -11.09 -7.58 -3.26
CA ILE A 92 -11.35 -8.56 -2.20
C ILE A 92 -12.69 -9.28 -2.44
N LEU A 93 -13.75 -8.52 -2.71
CA LEU A 93 -15.09 -9.08 -2.96
C LEU A 93 -15.13 -9.94 -4.24
N ALA A 94 -14.32 -9.59 -5.25
CA ALA A 94 -14.18 -10.34 -6.49
C ALA A 94 -13.22 -11.55 -6.37
N GLY A 95 -12.58 -11.77 -5.22
CA GLY A 95 -11.62 -12.86 -5.01
C GLY A 95 -10.29 -12.70 -5.75
N ILE A 96 -9.96 -11.49 -6.19
CA ILE A 96 -8.73 -11.17 -6.94
C ILE A 96 -7.55 -10.95 -5.99
N LEU A 97 -7.78 -10.21 -4.90
CA LEU A 97 -6.82 -10.09 -3.81
C LEU A 97 -7.09 -11.20 -2.81
N VAL A 98 -6.02 -11.90 -2.39
CA VAL A 98 -6.09 -12.92 -1.33
C VAL A 98 -6.81 -12.30 -0.13
N ASN A 99 -8.01 -12.77 0.15
CA ASN A 99 -8.75 -12.40 1.34
C ASN A 99 -7.90 -12.90 2.52
N SER A 100 -7.19 -12.01 3.19
CA SER A 100 -6.34 -12.32 4.35
C SER A 100 -7.13 -12.85 5.57
N ALA A 101 -8.38 -13.29 5.37
CA ALA A 101 -9.19 -14.08 6.30
C ALA A 101 -9.56 -15.50 5.80
N GLN A 102 -9.19 -15.92 4.58
CA GLN A 102 -9.60 -17.22 4.01
C GLN A 102 -8.62 -18.38 4.23
N ASN A 103 -7.57 -18.21 5.05
CA ASN A 103 -6.70 -19.32 5.45
C ASN A 103 -6.92 -19.80 6.90
N ILE A 104 -8.08 -19.49 7.49
CA ILE A 104 -8.49 -20.06 8.78
C ILE A 104 -9.69 -20.96 8.50
N SER A 105 -9.49 -22.27 8.67
CA SER A 105 -10.44 -23.37 8.53
C SER A 105 -10.84 -23.82 7.12
N THR A 106 -9.91 -24.43 6.37
CA THR A 106 -10.13 -25.86 6.01
C THR A 106 -8.78 -26.56 5.86
N PRO A 107 -8.38 -27.45 6.79
CA PRO A 107 -7.24 -28.32 6.61
C PRO A 107 -7.57 -29.37 5.53
N GLY A 108 -6.59 -29.62 4.67
CA GLY A 108 -6.55 -30.52 3.52
C GLY A 108 -7.73 -31.46 3.25
N LEU A 109 -8.24 -31.39 2.02
CA LEU A 109 -8.68 -32.55 1.25
C LEU A 109 -8.40 -32.31 -0.25
N TRP A 110 -7.22 -32.72 -0.71
CA TRP A 110 -7.17 -33.55 -1.92
C TRP A 110 -7.27 -35.01 -1.41
N PRO A 111 -7.99 -35.94 -2.08
CA PRO A 111 -7.99 -36.14 -3.53
C PRO A 111 -9.37 -36.47 -4.17
N LEU A 112 -9.50 -36.16 -5.47
CA LEU A 112 -9.90 -37.03 -6.60
C LEU A 112 -10.03 -36.19 -7.87
#